data_AF-A0A972G9Z4-F1
#
_entry.id   AF-A0A972G9Z4-F1
#
_cell.length_a   1.000
_cell.length_b   1.000
_cell.length_c   1.000
_cell.angle_alpha   90.00
_cell.angle_beta   90.00
_cell.angle_gamma   90.00
#
_symmetry.space_group_name_H-M   'P 1'
#
loop_
_entity.id
_entity.type
_entity.pdbx_description
1 polymer ?
#
loop_
_entity_poly.entity_id
_entity_poly.type
_entity_poly.pdbx_seq_one_letter_code
_entity_poly.pdbx_strand_id
1 'polypeptide(L)'
;MWCIKRFTASLLMFGLLFTSMMGWTHSSSANSSQATGTIPFAGKDIYLNGINIPWNNFAKDIGCGYDANWFENMFAELEQYGVNSVRFWLHADGRCSPLFNADGSVGDVPSSFYNDLDQLLDTAQSHDVAVMITLWSFDMTKTTYPWPNAGKHADLIRDSSKTDGYINNVLIPMVQRYKDHPALLAWEIINEPEWSIQGPGDPAEFELVSLSEMQRFVGKQAAAIRQHSNTYITVGSAAFKWNADKNGEANYWRDAALNAAAGSNQAYLDFYQVHYYDWQKGDGYSFSPWDGRGPGYYLHDNKPVLIGEYPINSSKYSKEYLINESYNLGYIGHMPWDYIGECCGGWNEIKNQLKAFRDAHPNKVDIDLSGGASTPPTPVDPTDPTPTPTLPPSDGDALMIYDEGLASSWQNWSWNTEVDFSHSGTVHSGRSAMAVIHQAGWSALSLHISSAIDTDDYSDLTFWAHGGASGTRDLAVFVNTADGNESTKVNINVSAGQWHRVTIPLSAFGDVSSISRISVQDRTGGSQPPYYIDDIGLQQN
;
A
#
# COMPACT_ATOMS: atom_id res chain seq x y z
N MET A 1 -0.11 8.00 28.11
CA MET A 1 -1.21 8.85 28.69
C MET A 1 -1.57 10.02 27.77
N TRP A 2 -1.79 9.78 26.48
CA TRP A 2 -1.89 10.86 25.49
C TRP A 2 -3.22 10.95 24.73
N CYS A 3 -4.05 9.90 24.71
CA CYS A 3 -5.30 9.93 23.95
C CYS A 3 -6.52 10.55 24.68
N ILE A 4 -6.37 11.06 25.92
CA ILE A 4 -7.53 11.51 26.75
C ILE A 4 -7.40 12.96 27.29
N LYS A 5 -6.36 13.74 26.95
CA LYS A 5 -6.24 15.11 27.49
C LYS A 5 -6.16 16.18 26.41
N ARG A 6 -7.32 16.55 25.84
CA ARG A 6 -7.65 17.81 25.11
C ARG A 6 -9.09 17.64 24.56
N PHE A 7 -10.13 18.44 24.78
CA PHE A 7 -10.28 19.86 25.13
C PHE A 7 -11.63 20.11 25.84
N THR A 8 -11.63 20.93 26.88
CA THR A 8 -12.74 21.84 27.17
C THR A 8 -12.37 23.22 26.60
N ALA A 9 -12.91 23.58 25.44
CA ALA A 9 -12.87 24.96 24.94
C ALA A 9 -14.07 25.23 24.01
N SER A 10 -15.09 25.85 24.60
CA SER A 10 -16.17 26.66 24.04
C SER A 10 -16.42 26.65 22.52
N LEU A 11 -17.46 25.92 22.10
CA LEU A 11 -18.16 26.18 20.84
C LEU A 11 -19.28 27.20 21.09
N LEU A 12 -19.23 28.36 20.43
CA LEU A 12 -20.34 29.30 20.38
C LEU A 12 -21.47 28.70 19.52
N MET A 13 -22.58 28.34 20.17
CA MET A 13 -23.83 27.90 19.53
C MET A 13 -24.56 29.09 18.89
N PHE A 14 -25.00 28.92 17.64
CA PHE A 14 -26.22 29.56 17.16
C PHE A 14 -27.31 28.48 17.08
N GLY A 15 -28.23 28.52 18.03
CA GLY A 15 -29.39 27.64 18.09
C GLY A 15 -30.55 28.16 17.25
N LEU A 16 -31.11 27.30 16.40
CA LEU A 16 -32.47 27.42 15.90
C LEU A 16 -33.16 26.07 16.13
N LEU A 17 -34.05 26.07 17.13
CA LEU A 17 -34.91 24.96 17.52
C LEU A 17 -36.03 24.77 16.49
N PHE A 18 -36.17 23.55 15.97
CA PHE A 18 -37.46 23.01 15.57
C PHE A 18 -37.59 21.56 16.02
N THR A 19 -38.56 21.31 16.88
CA THR A 19 -38.96 19.99 17.38
C THR A 19 -39.94 19.33 16.42
N SER A 20 -39.68 18.08 16.04
CA SER A 20 -40.74 17.08 15.83
C SER A 20 -40.20 15.66 15.94
N MET A 21 -40.67 14.92 16.95
CA MET A 21 -40.55 13.48 17.06
C MET A 21 -41.36 12.80 15.96
N MET A 22 -40.76 11.84 15.26
CA MET A 22 -41.48 10.74 14.62
C MET A 22 -40.58 9.51 14.60
N GLY A 23 -41.01 8.46 15.30
CA GLY A 23 -40.33 7.17 15.31
C GLY A 23 -40.45 6.49 13.96
N TRP A 24 -39.33 5.94 13.47
CA TRP A 24 -39.28 5.09 12.30
C TRP A 24 -38.60 3.78 12.67
N THR A 25 -39.40 2.71 12.67
CA THR A 25 -38.89 1.33 12.65
C THR A 25 -38.14 1.13 11.34
N HIS A 26 -36.82 0.99 11.40
CA HIS A 26 -36.04 0.61 10.23
C HIS A 26 -36.27 -0.88 9.96
N SER A 27 -36.99 -1.13 8.88
CA SER A 27 -37.04 -2.43 8.22
C SER A 27 -35.70 -2.66 7.53
N SER A 28 -35.07 -3.79 7.83
CA SER A 28 -33.87 -4.28 7.17
C SER A 28 -34.18 -4.53 5.69
N SER A 29 -33.60 -3.70 4.82
CA SER A 29 -33.46 -4.05 3.41
C SER A 29 -32.05 -4.57 3.19
N ALA A 30 -31.94 -5.90 3.09
CA ALA A 30 -30.78 -6.54 2.49
C ALA A 30 -30.83 -6.32 0.97
N ASN A 31 -29.84 -5.63 0.40
CA ASN A 31 -29.23 -5.96 -0.90
C ASN A 31 -28.23 -4.89 -1.37
N SER A 32 -26.95 -5.17 -1.14
CA SER A 32 -25.93 -5.27 -2.19
C SER A 32 -24.77 -6.02 -1.52
N SER A 33 -24.26 -7.11 -2.10
CA SER A 33 -23.01 -7.70 -1.65
C SER A 33 -21.89 -6.68 -1.85
N GLN A 34 -21.63 -5.83 -0.85
CA GLN A 34 -20.43 -5.03 -0.82
C GLN A 34 -19.27 -6.02 -0.77
N ALA A 35 -18.36 -5.92 -1.74
CA ALA A 35 -17.13 -6.71 -1.71
C ALA A 35 -16.41 -6.39 -0.38
N THR A 36 -16.03 -7.41 0.36
CA THR A 36 -15.22 -7.25 1.56
C THR A 36 -13.85 -6.71 1.16
N GLY A 37 -13.31 -5.77 1.92
CA GLY A 37 -12.05 -5.12 1.59
C GLY A 37 -10.89 -6.07 1.82
N THR A 38 -10.02 -6.23 0.83
CA THR A 38 -8.78 -6.99 0.94
C THR A 38 -7.64 -6.25 0.26
N ILE A 39 -6.41 -6.60 0.62
CA ILE A 39 -5.19 -6.12 -0.04
C ILE A 39 -4.36 -7.32 -0.53
N PRO A 40 -3.75 -7.26 -1.73
CA PRO A 40 -2.86 -8.31 -2.20
C PRO A 40 -1.57 -8.35 -1.37
N PHE A 41 -1.31 -9.45 -0.69
CA PHE A 41 -0.08 -9.67 0.08
C PHE A 41 0.14 -11.17 0.30
N ALA A 42 1.40 -11.61 0.43
CA ALA A 42 1.73 -13.03 0.61
C ALA A 42 1.08 -13.96 -0.46
N GLY A 43 1.03 -13.51 -1.71
CA GLY A 43 0.50 -14.28 -2.84
C GLY A 43 -1.02 -14.41 -2.90
N LYS A 44 -1.79 -13.68 -2.08
CA LYS A 44 -3.27 -13.68 -2.13
C LYS A 44 -3.90 -12.38 -1.62
N ASP A 45 -5.21 -12.27 -1.81
CA ASP A 45 -6.00 -11.19 -1.21
C ASP A 45 -6.30 -11.47 0.26
N ILE A 46 -5.73 -10.65 1.15
CA ILE A 46 -5.88 -10.78 2.60
C ILE A 46 -6.65 -9.62 3.21
N TYR A 47 -7.26 -9.88 4.37
CA TYR A 47 -7.73 -8.85 5.28
C TYR A 47 -6.74 -8.72 6.42
N LEU A 48 -6.32 -7.50 6.73
CA LEU A 48 -5.35 -7.23 7.79
C LEU A 48 -6.07 -7.33 9.15
N ASN A 49 -6.01 -8.52 9.77
CA ASN A 49 -6.42 -8.77 11.15
C ASN A 49 -5.22 -8.44 12.05
N GLY A 50 -4.99 -7.14 12.24
CA GLY A 50 -3.74 -6.64 12.80
C GLY A 50 -3.86 -6.15 14.23
N ILE A 51 -2.75 -5.60 14.75
CA ILE A 51 -2.69 -4.84 16.01
C ILE A 51 -1.54 -3.83 15.99
N ASN A 52 -1.68 -2.74 16.74
CA ASN A 52 -0.55 -1.84 17.00
C ASN A 52 0.41 -2.47 18.03
N ILE A 53 1.68 -2.62 17.64
CA ILE A 53 2.82 -2.81 18.53
C ILE A 53 3.69 -1.56 18.38
N PRO A 54 3.20 -0.41 18.86
CA PRO A 54 3.79 0.86 18.46
C PRO A 54 5.24 0.96 18.98
N TRP A 55 5.57 0.26 20.08
CA TRP A 55 6.92 0.02 20.58
C TRP A 55 6.92 -1.05 21.69
N ASN A 56 8.11 -1.56 22.02
CA ASN A 56 8.43 -2.10 23.36
C ASN A 56 9.08 -0.99 24.21
N ASN A 57 10.06 -0.29 23.63
CA ASN A 57 10.74 0.86 24.19
C ASN A 57 10.64 2.04 23.22
N PHE A 58 9.72 2.96 23.52
CA PHE A 58 9.36 4.10 22.68
C PHE A 58 10.58 4.76 22.02
N ALA A 59 10.60 4.72 20.68
CA ALA A 59 11.60 5.33 19.80
C ALA A 59 13.04 4.84 20.05
N LYS A 60 13.22 3.63 20.61
CA LYS A 60 14.53 3.05 20.96
C LYS A 60 14.68 1.58 20.59
N ASP A 61 13.62 0.95 20.11
CA ASP A 61 13.60 -0.48 19.80
C ASP A 61 14.63 -0.88 18.73
N ILE A 62 14.86 -0.02 17.72
CA ILE A 62 15.84 -0.26 16.65
C ILE A 62 16.99 0.73 16.79
N GLY A 63 18.23 0.23 16.86
CA GLY A 63 19.44 1.06 16.91
C GLY A 63 19.89 1.51 18.30
N CYS A 64 19.07 1.31 19.34
CA CYS A 64 19.36 1.79 20.72
C CYS A 64 19.02 0.80 21.84
N GLY A 65 18.80 -0.47 21.51
CA GLY A 65 18.54 -1.51 22.50
C GLY A 65 17.39 -2.42 22.10
N TYR A 66 17.58 -3.18 21.03
CA TYR A 66 16.63 -4.19 20.57
C TYR A 66 16.49 -5.34 21.57
N ASP A 67 15.26 -5.67 21.94
CA ASP A 67 14.93 -6.78 22.83
C ASP A 67 14.41 -7.96 22.02
N ALA A 68 15.32 -8.74 21.45
CA ALA A 68 14.98 -9.89 20.59
C ALA A 68 14.03 -10.89 21.29
N ASN A 69 14.19 -11.11 22.59
CA ASN A 69 13.34 -12.04 23.33
C ASN A 69 11.91 -11.49 23.46
N TRP A 70 11.75 -10.18 23.64
CA TRP A 70 10.43 -9.58 23.70
C TRP A 70 9.71 -9.70 22.36
N PHE A 71 10.39 -9.36 21.26
CA PHE A 71 9.79 -9.42 19.92
C PHE A 71 9.46 -10.86 19.51
N GLU A 72 10.33 -11.83 19.78
CA GLU A 72 10.05 -13.26 19.58
C GLU A 72 8.78 -13.69 20.32
N ASN A 73 8.70 -13.44 21.63
CA ASN A 73 7.55 -13.84 22.44
C ASN A 73 6.26 -13.15 21.99
N MET A 74 6.36 -11.88 21.58
CA MET A 74 5.24 -11.11 21.06
C MET A 74 4.73 -11.71 19.75
N PHE A 75 5.61 -11.93 18.76
CA PHE A 75 5.22 -12.49 17.46
C PHE A 75 4.65 -13.90 17.57
N ALA A 76 5.24 -14.76 18.42
CA ALA A 76 4.69 -16.08 18.72
C ALA A 76 3.28 -16.01 19.31
N GLU A 77 2.99 -15.03 20.17
CA GLU A 77 1.65 -14.84 20.72
C GLU A 77 0.67 -14.30 19.67
N LEU A 78 1.11 -13.39 18.79
CA LEU A 78 0.29 -12.87 17.70
C LEU A 78 -0.13 -13.99 16.73
N GLU A 79 0.82 -14.81 16.28
CA GLU A 79 0.58 -15.98 15.43
C GLU A 79 -0.45 -16.93 16.08
N GLN A 80 -0.25 -17.26 17.36
CA GLN A 80 -1.14 -18.14 18.12
C GLN A 80 -2.61 -17.67 18.10
N TYR A 81 -2.82 -16.36 18.17
CA TYR A 81 -4.15 -15.75 18.20
C TYR A 81 -4.63 -15.25 16.82
N GLY A 82 -3.95 -15.65 15.74
CA GLY A 82 -4.39 -15.40 14.37
C GLY A 82 -4.28 -13.95 13.93
N VAL A 83 -3.35 -13.20 14.51
CA VAL A 83 -2.96 -11.87 14.03
C VAL A 83 -1.98 -12.05 12.88
N ASN A 84 -2.25 -11.42 11.74
CA ASN A 84 -1.44 -11.58 10.53
C ASN A 84 -0.61 -10.33 10.18
N SER A 85 -0.79 -9.24 10.93
CA SER A 85 -0.15 -7.98 10.63
C SER A 85 0.04 -7.10 11.86
N VAL A 86 1.08 -6.30 11.84
CA VAL A 86 1.44 -5.37 12.91
C VAL A 86 1.79 -3.99 12.38
N ARG A 87 1.49 -2.98 13.17
CA ARG A 87 1.96 -1.60 12.97
C ARG A 87 3.00 -1.25 14.03
N PHE A 88 4.21 -0.92 13.60
CA PHE A 88 5.39 -0.73 14.45
C PHE A 88 6.08 0.61 14.19
N TRP A 89 6.36 1.41 15.23
CA TRP A 89 7.02 2.71 15.05
C TRP A 89 8.54 2.60 15.14
N LEU A 90 9.22 3.19 14.16
CA LEU A 90 10.66 3.10 13.98
C LEU A 90 11.40 4.29 14.61
N HIS A 91 11.40 5.45 13.95
CA HIS A 91 12.08 6.65 14.45
C HIS A 91 11.22 7.37 15.48
N ALA A 92 9.89 7.34 15.28
CA ALA A 92 8.88 8.00 16.10
C ALA A 92 9.21 9.49 16.33
N ASP A 93 9.88 9.82 17.44
CA ASP A 93 10.26 11.21 17.77
C ASP A 93 11.71 11.58 17.43
N GLY A 94 12.46 10.68 16.78
CA GLY A 94 13.83 10.91 16.34
C GLY A 94 14.90 10.85 17.42
N ARG A 95 14.58 10.39 18.64
CA ARG A 95 15.56 10.40 19.76
C ARG A 95 16.73 9.44 19.61
N CYS A 96 16.55 8.37 18.83
CA CYS A 96 17.53 7.29 18.66
C CYS A 96 18.05 7.21 17.23
N SER A 97 17.11 7.10 16.29
CA SER A 97 17.38 7.01 14.87
C SER A 97 16.44 7.96 14.13
N PRO A 98 16.90 8.57 13.02
CA PRO A 98 18.29 8.61 12.58
C PRO A 98 19.16 9.49 13.49
N LEU A 99 20.47 9.56 13.23
CA LEU A 99 21.35 10.50 13.93
C LEU A 99 21.24 11.89 13.30
N PHE A 100 21.27 12.93 14.13
CA PHE A 100 21.21 14.33 13.69
C PHE A 100 22.55 15.02 13.93
N ASN A 101 23.00 15.77 12.93
CA ASN A 101 24.13 16.69 13.06
C ASN A 101 23.75 17.91 13.89
N ALA A 102 24.76 18.66 14.35
CA ALA A 102 24.55 19.85 15.18
C ALA A 102 23.70 20.94 14.51
N ASP A 103 23.64 20.96 13.18
CA ASP A 103 22.82 21.89 12.39
C ASP A 103 21.39 21.37 12.13
N GLY A 104 21.04 20.18 12.64
CA GLY A 104 19.75 19.53 12.44
C GLY A 104 19.61 18.79 11.11
N SER A 105 20.66 18.70 10.27
CA SER A 105 20.67 17.79 9.13
C SER A 105 20.77 16.34 9.59
N VAL A 106 20.21 15.42 8.81
CA VAL A 106 20.27 13.98 9.11
C VAL A 106 21.61 13.40 8.68
N GLY A 107 22.29 12.75 9.61
CA GLY A 107 23.49 11.93 9.36
C GLY A 107 23.12 10.47 9.10
N ASP A 108 23.97 9.55 9.55
CA ASP A 108 23.75 8.11 9.41
C ASP A 108 22.77 7.56 10.47
N VAL A 109 22.50 6.26 10.43
CA VAL A 109 21.84 5.52 11.51
C VAL A 109 22.88 4.93 12.48
N PRO A 110 22.49 4.61 13.74
CA PRO A 110 23.36 3.87 14.64
C PRO A 110 23.85 2.55 14.02
N SER A 111 25.06 2.10 14.37
CA SER A 111 25.65 0.89 13.76
C SER A 111 24.84 -0.39 13.96
N SER A 112 24.02 -0.48 15.01
CA SER A 112 23.15 -1.64 15.25
C SER A 112 21.82 -1.59 14.48
N PHE A 113 21.49 -0.46 13.87
CA PHE A 113 20.17 -0.20 13.30
C PHE A 113 19.71 -1.28 12.32
N TYR A 114 20.54 -1.62 11.33
CA TYR A 114 20.17 -2.65 10.34
C TYR A 114 20.11 -4.04 10.96
N ASN A 115 21.02 -4.39 11.88
CA ASN A 115 20.99 -5.69 12.54
C ASN A 115 19.72 -5.89 13.39
N ASP A 116 19.25 -4.82 14.03
CA ASP A 116 18.05 -4.84 14.87
C ASP A 116 16.79 -4.94 13.98
N LEU A 117 16.75 -4.20 12.87
CA LEU A 117 15.60 -4.20 11.94
C LEU A 117 15.53 -5.49 11.09
N ASP A 118 16.68 -6.06 10.72
CA ASP A 118 16.76 -7.40 10.11
C ASP A 118 16.12 -8.43 11.04
N GLN A 119 16.53 -8.45 12.32
CA GLN A 119 15.97 -9.39 13.31
C GLN A 119 14.47 -9.19 13.51
N LEU A 120 13.97 -7.95 13.55
CA LEU A 120 12.53 -7.70 13.68
C LEU A 120 11.75 -8.33 12.52
N LEU A 121 12.20 -8.11 11.29
CA LEU A 121 11.52 -8.58 10.10
C LEU A 121 11.68 -10.10 9.90
N ASP A 122 12.86 -10.66 10.20
CA ASP A 122 13.10 -12.10 10.17
C ASP A 122 12.22 -12.85 11.20
N THR A 123 12.11 -12.32 12.43
CA THR A 123 11.22 -12.89 13.46
C THR A 123 9.76 -12.77 13.05
N ALA A 124 9.35 -11.64 12.47
CA ALA A 124 7.98 -11.48 11.97
C ALA A 124 7.67 -12.50 10.87
N GLN A 125 8.62 -12.71 9.94
CA GLN A 125 8.50 -13.71 8.88
C GLN A 125 8.38 -15.13 9.45
N SER A 126 9.17 -15.50 10.47
CA SER A 126 9.11 -16.85 11.05
C SER A 126 7.81 -17.15 11.77
N HIS A 127 7.01 -16.12 12.06
CA HIS A 127 5.70 -16.21 12.71
C HIS A 127 4.53 -15.87 11.78
N ASP A 128 4.77 -15.77 10.47
CA ASP A 128 3.74 -15.44 9.48
C ASP A 128 2.99 -14.14 9.82
N VAL A 129 3.71 -13.12 10.32
CA VAL A 129 3.17 -11.79 10.63
C VAL A 129 3.81 -10.73 9.72
N ALA A 130 2.96 -9.97 9.03
CA ALA A 130 3.39 -8.86 8.18
C ALA A 130 3.63 -7.58 9.00
N VAL A 131 4.66 -6.81 8.70
CA VAL A 131 5.06 -5.60 9.43
C VAL A 131 4.83 -4.37 8.57
N MET A 132 3.97 -3.47 9.03
CA MET A 132 3.91 -2.08 8.57
C MET A 132 4.81 -1.23 9.45
N ILE A 133 5.87 -0.67 8.86
CA ILE A 133 6.84 0.16 9.56
C ILE A 133 6.44 1.62 9.46
N THR A 134 6.11 2.23 10.59
CA THR A 134 5.81 3.66 10.71
C THR A 134 7.09 4.43 10.99
N LEU A 135 7.56 5.22 10.01
CA LEU A 135 8.84 5.93 10.10
C LEU A 135 8.80 6.96 11.23
N TRP A 136 7.87 7.91 11.17
CA TRP A 136 7.78 9.04 12.09
C TRP A 136 6.47 9.05 12.87
N SER A 137 6.44 9.80 13.98
CA SER A 137 5.21 10.21 14.66
C SER A 137 5.19 11.73 14.77
N PHE A 138 4.00 12.33 14.90
CA PHE A 138 3.84 13.75 15.25
C PHE A 138 4.68 14.17 16.47
N ASP A 139 5.02 13.23 17.35
CA ASP A 139 5.99 13.41 18.45
C ASP A 139 7.34 13.98 18.00
N MET A 140 7.75 13.79 16.74
CA MET A 140 8.99 14.37 16.18
C MET A 140 8.99 15.89 16.25
N THR A 141 7.83 16.55 16.32
CA THR A 141 7.73 18.01 16.42
C THR A 141 7.51 18.51 17.85
N LYS A 142 7.41 17.61 18.82
CA LYS A 142 7.02 17.95 20.19
C LYS A 142 8.14 18.67 20.93
N THR A 143 7.79 19.69 21.70
CA THR A 143 8.76 20.56 22.40
C THR A 143 8.99 20.16 23.85
N THR A 144 8.12 19.34 24.42
CA THR A 144 8.06 19.06 25.86
C THR A 144 8.95 17.92 26.32
N TYR A 145 9.55 17.14 25.42
CA TYR A 145 10.46 16.08 25.83
C TYR A 145 11.77 16.66 26.39
N PRO A 146 12.19 16.26 27.61
CA PRO A 146 13.42 16.75 28.22
C PRO A 146 14.67 15.98 27.77
N TRP A 147 14.56 15.05 26.81
CA TRP A 147 15.64 14.16 26.40
C TRP A 147 16.46 14.75 25.25
N PRO A 148 17.78 14.48 25.17
CA PRO A 148 18.59 14.85 24.02
C PRO A 148 18.00 14.27 22.73
N ASN A 149 17.82 15.12 21.71
CA ASN A 149 17.34 14.77 20.37
C ASN A 149 15.90 14.20 20.28
N ALA A 150 15.11 14.23 21.35
CA ALA A 150 13.71 13.80 21.33
C ALA A 150 12.78 14.95 20.93
N GLY A 151 12.06 14.79 19.82
CA GLY A 151 11.21 15.84 19.26
C GLY A 151 12.02 17.04 18.75
N LYS A 152 11.33 18.17 18.52
CA LYS A 152 11.91 19.42 17.96
C LYS A 152 12.60 19.26 16.60
N HIS A 153 12.08 18.34 15.79
CA HIS A 153 12.53 18.06 14.43
C HIS A 153 11.60 18.63 13.37
N ALA A 154 10.82 19.68 13.68
CA ALA A 154 9.97 20.30 12.66
C ALA A 154 10.79 20.88 11.50
N ASP A 155 12.06 21.20 11.74
CA ASP A 155 12.98 21.66 10.70
C ASP A 155 13.23 20.59 9.62
N LEU A 156 13.16 19.30 9.95
CA LEU A 156 13.23 18.20 8.97
C LEU A 156 12.05 18.24 7.97
N ILE A 157 10.89 18.74 8.43
CA ILE A 157 9.69 18.92 7.61
C ILE A 157 9.73 20.26 6.87
N ARG A 158 10.11 21.36 7.53
CA ARG A 158 10.12 22.71 6.95
C ARG A 158 11.19 22.89 5.88
N ASP A 159 12.42 22.45 6.16
CA ASP A 159 13.54 22.58 5.25
C ASP A 159 13.59 21.40 4.27
N SER A 160 13.42 21.71 2.99
CA SER A 160 13.39 20.68 1.96
C SER A 160 14.72 19.98 1.75
N SER A 161 15.83 20.68 1.96
CA SER A 161 17.16 20.09 1.84
C SER A 161 17.43 19.09 2.97
N LYS A 162 16.87 19.30 4.16
CA LYS A 162 16.94 18.35 5.28
C LYS A 162 16.07 17.14 5.05
N THR A 163 14.87 17.33 4.49
CA THR A 163 14.05 16.20 4.01
C THR A 163 14.84 15.34 3.02
N ASP A 164 15.50 15.96 2.03
CA ASP A 164 16.30 15.25 1.03
C ASP A 164 17.52 14.55 1.65
N GLY A 165 18.16 15.19 2.64
CA GLY A 165 19.24 14.57 3.42
C GLY A 165 18.80 13.29 4.13
N TYR A 166 17.65 13.31 4.81
CA TYR A 166 17.07 12.09 5.40
C TYR A 166 16.79 11.02 4.35
N ILE A 167 16.18 11.41 3.23
CA ILE A 167 15.82 10.49 2.16
C ILE A 167 17.07 9.77 1.65
N ASN A 168 18.13 10.52 1.34
CA ASN A 168 19.34 9.97 0.75
C ASN A 168 20.18 9.17 1.74
N ASN A 169 20.30 9.65 2.99
CA ASN A 169 21.21 9.05 3.96
C ASN A 169 20.59 7.84 4.68
N VAL A 170 19.25 7.78 4.77
CA VAL A 170 18.56 6.80 5.63
C VAL A 170 17.47 6.06 4.88
N LEU A 171 16.49 6.78 4.30
CA LEU A 171 15.31 6.14 3.73
C LEU A 171 15.65 5.26 2.51
N ILE A 172 16.38 5.78 1.53
CA ILE A 172 16.73 5.04 0.31
C ILE A 172 17.54 3.78 0.64
N PRO A 173 18.63 3.85 1.43
CA PRO A 173 19.37 2.64 1.84
C PRO A 173 18.48 1.60 2.55
N MET A 174 17.57 2.06 3.42
CA MET A 174 16.65 1.18 4.12
C MET A 174 15.62 0.53 3.18
N VAL A 175 14.99 1.32 2.30
CA VAL A 175 14.03 0.83 1.30
C VAL A 175 14.69 -0.20 0.38
N GLN A 176 15.88 0.10 -0.14
CA GLN A 176 16.61 -0.82 -1.02
C GLN A 176 16.98 -2.13 -0.33
N ARG A 177 17.29 -2.10 0.97
CA ARG A 177 17.61 -3.30 1.76
C ARG A 177 16.39 -4.20 1.96
N TYR A 178 15.22 -3.64 2.25
CA TYR A 178 14.06 -4.41 2.70
C TYR A 178 12.93 -4.56 1.67
N LYS A 179 13.06 -3.98 0.47
CA LYS A 179 12.01 -4.02 -0.57
C LYS A 179 11.48 -5.43 -0.90
N ASP A 180 12.33 -6.45 -0.77
CA ASP A 180 12.00 -7.85 -1.09
C ASP A 180 11.79 -8.70 0.18
N HIS A 181 11.80 -8.09 1.38
CA HIS A 181 11.62 -8.82 2.62
C HIS A 181 10.17 -9.33 2.74
N PRO A 182 9.92 -10.65 2.87
CA PRO A 182 8.56 -11.22 2.84
C PRO A 182 7.62 -10.67 3.92
N ALA A 183 8.16 -10.38 5.11
CA ALA A 183 7.38 -9.76 6.18
C ALA A 183 7.15 -8.26 6.03
N LEU A 184 7.77 -7.53 5.10
CA LEU A 184 7.54 -6.09 4.97
C LEU A 184 6.22 -5.83 4.21
N LEU A 185 5.19 -5.37 4.93
CA LEU A 185 3.89 -5.02 4.36
C LEU A 185 3.90 -3.65 3.69
N ALA A 186 4.27 -2.63 4.47
CA ALA A 186 4.11 -1.24 4.07
C ALA A 186 5.07 -0.31 4.83
N TRP A 187 5.39 0.81 4.22
CA TRP A 187 5.97 1.98 4.87
C TRP A 187 4.86 2.98 5.19
N GLU A 188 4.66 3.27 6.45
CA GLU A 188 3.85 4.42 6.87
C GLU A 188 4.77 5.60 7.12
N ILE A 189 4.58 6.70 6.38
CA ILE A 189 5.53 7.83 6.46
C ILE A 189 5.48 8.50 7.83
N ILE A 190 4.28 8.72 8.37
CA ILE A 190 4.11 9.42 9.63
C ILE A 190 2.77 9.08 10.29
N ASN A 191 2.82 8.82 11.58
CA ASN A 191 1.67 8.71 12.48
C ASN A 191 1.11 10.08 12.84
N GLU A 192 -0.19 10.26 12.60
CA GLU A 192 -1.03 11.40 12.97
C GLU A 192 -0.42 12.78 12.71
N PRO A 193 0.07 13.05 11.48
CA PRO A 193 0.75 14.30 11.14
C PRO A 193 -0.10 15.56 11.41
N GLU A 194 -1.43 15.43 11.48
CA GLU A 194 -2.35 16.54 11.72
C GLU A 194 -2.12 17.25 13.06
N TRP A 195 -1.56 16.59 14.06
CA TRP A 195 -1.20 17.23 15.32
C TRP A 195 0.01 18.16 15.21
N SER A 196 0.81 18.01 14.16
CA SER A 196 1.94 18.88 13.85
C SER A 196 1.59 19.99 12.86
N ILE A 197 0.38 19.99 12.28
CA ILE A 197 -0.04 20.96 11.27
C ILE A 197 -0.72 22.16 11.93
N GLN A 198 -0.37 23.36 11.47
CA GLN A 198 -0.98 24.62 11.91
C GLN A 198 -2.51 24.63 11.72
N GLY A 199 -3.25 25.07 12.74
CA GLY A 199 -4.70 25.17 12.74
C GLY A 199 -5.28 26.02 13.87
N PRO A 200 -6.62 26.18 13.93
CA PRO A 200 -7.24 26.93 15.01
C PRO A 200 -7.00 26.27 16.38
N GLY A 201 -6.48 27.03 17.36
CA GLY A 201 -6.25 26.52 18.72
C GLY A 201 -4.95 25.75 18.91
N ASP A 202 -3.97 26.03 18.04
CA ASP A 202 -2.62 25.47 18.01
C ASP A 202 -2.00 25.18 19.39
N PRO A 203 -1.54 23.93 19.64
CA PRO A 203 -0.87 23.58 20.88
C PRO A 203 0.46 24.34 21.04
N ALA A 204 0.73 24.86 22.24
CA ALA A 204 2.06 25.37 22.58
C ALA A 204 3.15 24.28 22.69
N GLU A 205 2.79 23.00 22.58
CA GLU A 205 3.67 21.84 22.82
C GLU A 205 4.28 21.22 21.57
N PHE A 206 4.01 21.77 20.37
CA PHE A 206 4.59 21.32 19.11
C PHE A 206 5.21 22.47 18.33
N GLU A 207 6.27 22.17 17.59
CA GLU A 207 6.81 23.01 16.54
C GLU A 207 5.98 22.79 15.27
N LEU A 208 4.97 23.63 15.10
CA LEU A 208 3.98 23.43 14.04
C LEU A 208 4.52 23.74 12.64
N VAL A 209 4.07 22.97 11.65
CA VAL A 209 4.39 23.13 10.24
C VAL A 209 3.14 23.48 9.44
N SER A 210 3.30 24.09 8.28
CA SER A 210 2.18 24.27 7.36
C SER A 210 1.75 22.94 6.75
N LEU A 211 0.49 22.85 6.31
CA LEU A 211 -0.03 21.69 5.59
C LEU A 211 0.82 21.37 4.34
N SER A 212 1.23 22.39 3.58
CA SER A 212 2.05 22.21 2.38
C SER A 212 3.45 21.68 2.68
N GLU A 213 4.06 22.08 3.80
CA GLU A 213 5.36 21.53 4.22
C GLU A 213 5.23 20.06 4.61
N MET A 214 4.17 19.70 5.35
CA MET A 214 3.91 18.31 5.72
C MET A 214 3.59 17.44 4.49
N GLN A 215 2.76 17.93 3.55
CA GLN A 215 2.47 17.24 2.29
C GLN A 215 3.73 17.07 1.44
N ARG A 216 4.62 18.07 1.39
CA ARG A 216 5.92 17.95 0.70
C ARG A 216 6.80 16.90 1.38
N PHE A 217 6.87 16.90 2.70
CA PHE A 217 7.63 15.92 3.47
C PHE A 217 7.14 14.50 3.21
N VAL A 218 5.83 14.26 3.27
CA VAL A 218 5.21 12.97 2.95
C VAL A 218 5.45 12.59 1.49
N GLY A 219 5.12 13.49 0.56
CA GLY A 219 5.18 13.21 -0.88
C GLY A 219 6.59 12.95 -1.39
N LYS A 220 7.60 13.65 -0.88
CA LYS A 220 9.02 13.38 -1.23
C LYS A 220 9.48 11.99 -0.78
N GLN A 221 9.12 11.58 0.44
CA GLN A 221 9.46 10.24 0.94
C GLN A 221 8.69 9.15 0.18
N ALA A 222 7.41 9.37 -0.10
CA ALA A 222 6.61 8.45 -0.92
C ALA A 222 7.20 8.27 -2.33
N ALA A 223 7.56 9.37 -2.99
CA ALA A 223 8.21 9.33 -4.30
C ALA A 223 9.56 8.58 -4.25
N ALA A 224 10.37 8.83 -3.22
CA ALA A 224 11.65 8.12 -3.05
C ALA A 224 11.46 6.62 -2.82
N ILE A 225 10.48 6.21 -2.00
CA ILE A 225 10.15 4.80 -1.81
C ILE A 225 9.73 4.19 -3.15
N ARG A 226 8.82 4.84 -3.88
CA ARG A 226 8.30 4.34 -5.16
C ARG A 226 9.38 4.20 -6.24
N GLN A 227 10.40 5.05 -6.22
CA GLN A 227 11.56 4.95 -7.12
C GLN A 227 12.46 3.74 -6.86
N HIS A 228 12.38 3.15 -5.66
CA HIS A 228 13.29 2.09 -5.22
C HIS A 228 12.61 0.80 -4.76
N SER A 229 11.27 0.81 -4.62
CA SER A 229 10.48 -0.33 -4.15
C SER A 229 9.02 -0.23 -4.60
N ASN A 230 8.37 -1.40 -4.69
CA ASN A 230 6.93 -1.54 -4.85
C ASN A 230 6.18 -1.80 -3.53
N THR A 231 6.88 -1.81 -2.39
CA THR A 231 6.27 -1.89 -1.05
C THR A 231 5.19 -0.82 -0.89
N TYR A 232 4.06 -1.17 -0.28
CA TYR A 232 2.96 -0.23 -0.07
C TYR A 232 3.36 0.97 0.79
N ILE A 233 2.73 2.11 0.53
CA ILE A 233 2.98 3.38 1.20
C ILE A 233 1.67 3.93 1.76
N THR A 234 1.69 4.41 3.01
CA THR A 234 0.53 5.03 3.65
C THR A 234 0.90 6.15 4.62
N VAL A 235 -0.11 6.81 5.18
CA VAL A 235 -0.03 7.80 6.27
C VAL A 235 -1.17 7.50 7.25
N GLY A 236 -0.85 7.28 8.52
CA GLY A 236 -1.85 7.09 9.58
C GLY A 236 -2.48 8.41 9.98
N SER A 237 -3.55 8.81 9.29
CA SER A 237 -4.25 10.06 9.59
C SER A 237 -5.03 9.96 10.90
N ALA A 238 -4.93 10.99 11.74
CA ALA A 238 -5.56 11.03 13.07
C ALA A 238 -7.09 10.83 13.06
N ALA A 239 -7.75 11.12 11.94
CA ALA A 239 -9.18 10.91 11.77
C ALA A 239 -9.59 10.99 10.30
N PHE A 240 -10.73 10.37 9.96
CA PHE A 240 -11.43 10.64 8.69
C PHE A 240 -11.71 12.13 8.45
N LYS A 241 -11.71 12.95 9.51
CA LYS A 241 -11.80 14.40 9.42
C LYS A 241 -10.80 15.00 8.42
N TRP A 242 -9.58 14.48 8.34
CA TRP A 242 -8.52 15.01 7.48
C TRP A 242 -8.12 14.07 6.34
N ASN A 243 -8.87 12.98 6.18
CA ASN A 243 -8.64 11.94 5.18
C ASN A 243 -9.97 11.49 4.54
N ALA A 244 -10.82 12.44 4.17
CA ALA A 244 -12.07 12.18 3.45
C ALA A 244 -12.48 13.35 2.56
N ASP A 245 -12.95 13.06 1.35
CA ASP A 245 -13.56 14.05 0.45
C ASP A 245 -15.00 14.39 0.86
N LYS A 246 -15.66 13.45 1.55
CA LYS A 246 -17.03 13.59 2.05
C LYS A 246 -17.11 13.36 3.55
N ASN A 247 -17.89 14.18 4.25
CA ASN A 247 -18.07 14.14 5.70
C ASN A 247 -16.78 14.35 6.53
N GLY A 248 -15.64 14.66 5.88
CA GLY A 248 -14.44 15.23 6.49
C GLY A 248 -14.34 16.73 6.25
N GLU A 249 -13.32 17.35 6.84
CA GLU A 249 -12.88 18.71 6.55
C GLU A 249 -12.21 18.77 5.17
N ALA A 250 -11.34 17.80 4.87
CA ALA A 250 -10.73 17.58 3.57
C ALA A 250 -10.02 16.22 3.53
N ASN A 251 -9.59 15.79 2.34
CA ASN A 251 -8.57 14.77 2.18
C ASN A 251 -7.21 15.44 1.94
N TYR A 252 -6.38 15.53 2.99
CA TYR A 252 -5.04 16.13 2.92
C TYR A 252 -4.03 15.28 2.15
N TRP A 253 -4.32 13.99 1.99
CA TRP A 253 -3.33 12.99 1.58
C TRP A 253 -3.56 12.46 0.15
N ARG A 254 -4.51 13.05 -0.58
CA ARG A 254 -4.78 12.70 -1.98
C ARG A 254 -3.57 12.91 -2.87
N ASP A 255 -3.45 12.07 -3.90
CA ASP A 255 -2.36 12.10 -4.88
C ASP A 255 -2.14 13.50 -5.46
N ALA A 256 -3.21 14.21 -5.83
CA ALA A 256 -3.10 15.57 -6.36
C ALA A 256 -2.44 16.57 -5.38
N ALA A 257 -2.66 16.41 -4.08
CA ALA A 257 -2.07 17.29 -3.07
C ALA A 257 -0.59 16.94 -2.80
N LEU A 258 -0.29 15.64 -2.69
CA LEU A 258 1.08 15.14 -2.50
C LEU A 258 1.94 15.43 -3.73
N ASN A 259 1.44 15.16 -4.93
CA ASN A 259 2.12 15.46 -6.19
C ASN A 259 2.44 16.94 -6.32
N ALA A 260 1.47 17.82 -6.02
CA ALA A 260 1.66 19.27 -6.09
C ALA A 260 2.70 19.77 -5.07
N ALA A 261 2.68 19.24 -3.84
CA ALA A 261 3.60 19.67 -2.79
C ALA A 261 5.02 19.13 -2.99
N ALA A 262 5.17 17.90 -3.50
CA ALA A 262 6.47 17.25 -3.72
C ALA A 262 7.08 17.56 -5.09
N GLY A 263 6.27 17.94 -6.08
CA GLY A 263 6.73 18.15 -7.46
C GLY A 263 7.05 16.86 -8.21
N SER A 264 6.39 15.75 -7.87
CA SER A 264 6.60 14.42 -8.47
C SER A 264 5.26 13.70 -8.62
N ASN A 265 5.03 13.01 -9.74
CA ASN A 265 3.84 12.16 -9.94
C ASN A 265 3.92 10.80 -9.23
N GLN A 266 5.09 10.46 -8.69
CA GLN A 266 5.31 9.27 -7.86
C GLN A 266 4.98 9.50 -6.38
N ALA A 267 4.55 10.72 -6.03
CA ALA A 267 4.18 11.09 -4.66
C ALA A 267 2.73 10.71 -4.37
N TYR A 268 2.47 9.42 -4.16
CA TYR A 268 1.14 8.91 -3.83
C TYR A 268 1.18 7.86 -2.71
N LEU A 269 0.02 7.62 -2.10
CA LEU A 269 -0.19 6.54 -1.14
C LEU A 269 -0.93 5.39 -1.83
N ASP A 270 -0.59 4.14 -1.51
CA ASP A 270 -1.26 2.95 -2.07
C ASP A 270 -2.62 2.71 -1.44
N PHE A 271 -2.73 3.00 -0.15
CA PHE A 271 -3.97 2.95 0.62
C PHE A 271 -3.98 4.07 1.67
N TYR A 272 -5.17 4.54 2.03
CA TYR A 272 -5.32 5.46 3.14
C TYR A 272 -5.41 4.71 4.46
N GLN A 273 -4.92 5.34 5.52
CA GLN A 273 -5.06 4.83 6.87
C GLN A 273 -5.70 5.91 7.73
N VAL A 274 -6.70 5.52 8.52
CA VAL A 274 -7.44 6.43 9.40
C VAL A 274 -7.53 5.87 10.81
N HIS A 275 -7.41 6.76 11.78
CA HIS A 275 -7.55 6.44 13.18
C HIS A 275 -8.92 6.87 13.70
N TYR A 276 -9.35 6.24 14.78
CA TYR A 276 -10.58 6.61 15.47
C TYR A 276 -10.41 6.54 16.98
N TYR A 277 -10.86 7.58 17.67
CA TYR A 277 -11.08 7.53 19.12
C TYR A 277 -12.43 8.16 19.47
N ASP A 278 -13.02 7.78 20.60
CA ASP A 278 -14.42 8.09 20.92
C ASP A 278 -14.80 9.58 20.87
N TRP A 279 -13.83 10.48 21.05
CA TRP A 279 -14.05 11.93 20.92
C TRP A 279 -14.44 12.35 19.51
N GLN A 280 -14.14 11.55 18.50
CA GLN A 280 -14.47 11.80 17.10
C GLN A 280 -15.95 11.56 16.78
N LYS A 281 -16.74 11.09 17.75
CA LYS A 281 -18.19 10.90 17.64
C LYS A 281 -18.92 11.56 18.81
N GLY A 282 -19.66 12.62 18.50
CA GLY A 282 -20.42 13.40 19.47
C GLY A 282 -21.82 13.74 18.99
N ASP A 283 -22.48 14.63 19.74
CA ASP A 283 -23.82 15.09 19.38
C ASP A 283 -23.74 16.01 18.15
N GLY A 284 -24.29 15.55 17.03
CA GLY A 284 -24.37 16.33 15.79
C GLY A 284 -23.13 16.28 14.90
N TYR A 285 -22.11 15.48 15.24
CA TYR A 285 -20.96 15.23 14.36
C TYR A 285 -20.41 13.80 14.55
N SER A 286 -19.85 13.24 13.48
CA SER A 286 -19.15 11.97 13.55
C SER A 286 -18.15 11.84 12.41
N PHE A 287 -16.94 11.40 12.75
CA PHE A 287 -15.90 10.97 11.82
C PHE A 287 -15.63 9.47 11.97
N SER A 288 -16.60 8.72 12.48
CA SER A 288 -16.44 7.30 12.76
C SER A 288 -16.43 6.46 11.48
N PRO A 289 -15.47 5.52 11.33
CA PRO A 289 -15.50 4.54 10.23
C PRO A 289 -16.77 3.68 10.21
N TRP A 290 -17.43 3.52 11.36
CA TRP A 290 -18.55 2.60 11.57
C TRP A 290 -19.94 3.24 11.51
N ASP A 291 -20.10 4.38 10.84
CA ASP A 291 -21.43 4.99 10.61
C ASP A 291 -22.20 4.36 9.43
N GLY A 292 -22.03 3.04 9.23
CA GLY A 292 -22.74 2.26 8.20
C GLY A 292 -22.32 2.57 6.76
N ARG A 293 -21.12 3.11 6.55
CA ARG A 293 -20.58 3.47 5.23
C ARG A 293 -19.18 2.89 5.07
N GLY A 294 -18.90 2.33 3.89
CA GLY A 294 -17.57 1.89 3.51
C GLY A 294 -16.71 3.00 2.88
N PRO A 295 -15.43 2.71 2.60
CA PRO A 295 -14.46 3.67 2.05
C PRO A 295 -14.94 4.48 0.84
N GLY A 296 -15.56 3.82 -0.15
CA GLY A 296 -16.02 4.48 -1.38
C GLY A 296 -17.14 5.52 -1.20
N TYR A 297 -17.72 5.63 0.00
CA TYR A 297 -18.60 6.75 0.34
C TYR A 297 -17.82 8.01 0.71
N TYR A 298 -16.67 7.86 1.37
CA TYR A 298 -15.86 8.95 1.93
C TYR A 298 -14.84 9.49 0.92
N LEU A 299 -14.42 8.67 -0.05
CA LEU A 299 -13.30 8.94 -0.94
C LEU A 299 -13.73 8.98 -2.41
N HIS A 300 -13.15 9.88 -3.19
CA HIS A 300 -13.42 9.98 -4.63
C HIS A 300 -12.58 9.01 -5.48
N ASP A 301 -11.37 8.69 -5.04
CA ASP A 301 -10.40 7.87 -5.78
C ASP A 301 -10.52 6.37 -5.51
N ASN A 302 -11.44 5.97 -4.61
CA ASN A 302 -11.68 4.59 -4.19
C ASN A 302 -10.43 3.83 -3.73
N LYS A 303 -9.40 4.52 -3.23
CA LYS A 303 -8.25 3.83 -2.63
C LYS A 303 -8.72 2.97 -1.45
N PRO A 304 -8.11 1.80 -1.22
CA PRO A 304 -8.39 1.00 -0.04
C PRO A 304 -8.15 1.79 1.25
N VAL A 305 -8.89 1.46 2.31
CA VAL A 305 -8.73 2.12 3.63
C VAL A 305 -8.50 1.10 4.72
N LEU A 306 -7.42 1.29 5.46
CA LEU A 306 -7.11 0.60 6.70
C LEU A 306 -7.60 1.43 7.89
N ILE A 307 -8.28 0.80 8.84
CA ILE A 307 -8.52 1.41 10.16
C ILE A 307 -7.29 1.13 11.03
N GLY A 308 -6.35 2.07 11.04
CA GLY A 308 -5.00 1.90 11.57
C GLY A 308 -4.88 2.00 13.10
N GLU A 309 -5.84 2.67 13.74
CA GLU A 309 -5.94 2.73 15.20
C GLU A 309 -7.39 2.88 15.64
N TYR A 310 -7.73 2.21 16.75
CA TYR A 310 -8.92 2.50 17.56
C TYR A 310 -8.79 1.94 18.98
N PRO A 311 -9.47 2.51 19.98
CA PRO A 311 -9.35 2.03 21.35
C PRO A 311 -9.95 0.63 21.47
N ILE A 312 -9.19 -0.32 22.03
CA ILE A 312 -9.69 -1.65 22.41
C ILE A 312 -10.93 -1.52 23.32
N ASN A 313 -10.91 -0.55 24.24
CA ASN A 313 -12.01 -0.22 25.13
C ASN A 313 -12.69 1.07 24.69
N SER A 314 -13.49 0.99 23.63
CA SER A 314 -14.40 2.07 23.23
C SER A 314 -15.61 2.14 24.16
N SER A 315 -16.03 3.37 24.48
CA SER A 315 -17.29 3.70 25.13
C SER A 315 -18.47 3.77 24.16
N LYS A 316 -18.21 3.78 22.85
CA LYS A 316 -19.22 3.91 21.78
C LYS A 316 -19.58 2.56 21.15
N TYR A 317 -18.65 1.61 21.13
CA TYR A 317 -18.77 0.36 20.39
C TYR A 317 -18.22 -0.83 21.18
N SER A 318 -18.75 -2.03 20.93
CA SER A 318 -18.13 -3.26 21.43
C SER A 318 -16.93 -3.68 20.58
N LYS A 319 -16.01 -4.44 21.16
CA LYS A 319 -14.84 -5.00 20.46
C LYS A 319 -15.24 -5.82 19.25
N GLU A 320 -16.24 -6.68 19.43
CA GLU A 320 -16.75 -7.56 18.39
C GLU A 320 -17.38 -6.76 17.25
N TYR A 321 -18.07 -5.66 17.56
CA TYR A 321 -18.63 -4.78 16.53
C TYR A 321 -17.53 -4.11 15.72
N LEU A 322 -16.53 -3.50 16.38
CA LEU A 322 -15.42 -2.82 15.71
C LEU A 322 -14.68 -3.75 14.74
N ILE A 323 -14.37 -4.98 15.18
CA ILE A 323 -13.65 -5.98 14.37
C ILE A 323 -14.48 -6.43 13.17
N ASN A 324 -15.71 -6.89 13.40
CA ASN A 324 -16.53 -7.48 12.33
C ASN A 324 -17.06 -6.42 11.37
N GLU A 325 -17.43 -5.24 11.87
CA GLU A 325 -18.02 -4.21 11.04
C GLU A 325 -16.98 -3.52 10.16
N SER A 326 -15.71 -3.46 10.60
CA SER A 326 -14.61 -3.06 9.71
C SER A 326 -14.55 -3.95 8.46
N TYR A 327 -14.69 -5.27 8.63
CA TYR A 327 -14.71 -6.22 7.52
C TYR A 327 -15.97 -6.07 6.65
N ASN A 328 -17.15 -5.99 7.28
CA ASN A 328 -18.43 -5.90 6.59
C ASN A 328 -18.59 -4.62 5.75
N LEU A 329 -18.01 -3.50 6.20
CA LEU A 329 -18.05 -2.22 5.51
C LEU A 329 -16.98 -2.07 4.41
N GLY A 330 -16.16 -3.09 4.18
CA GLY A 330 -15.21 -3.09 3.07
C GLY A 330 -13.89 -2.37 3.34
N TYR A 331 -13.52 -2.16 4.60
CA TYR A 331 -12.15 -1.76 4.96
C TYR A 331 -11.19 -2.92 4.71
N ILE A 332 -9.92 -2.66 4.39
CA ILE A 332 -8.93 -3.72 4.12
C ILE A 332 -8.36 -4.36 5.39
N GLY A 333 -8.71 -3.81 6.54
CA GLY A 333 -8.22 -4.31 7.81
C GLY A 333 -8.57 -3.41 8.98
N HIS A 334 -8.12 -3.86 10.14
CA HIS A 334 -8.25 -3.14 11.39
C HIS A 334 -7.00 -3.39 12.26
N MET A 335 -6.60 -2.38 13.03
CA MET A 335 -5.47 -2.46 13.95
C MET A 335 -5.86 -1.75 15.26
N PRO A 336 -6.33 -2.47 16.29
CA PRO A 336 -6.64 -1.88 17.59
C PRO A 336 -5.37 -1.34 18.26
N TRP A 337 -5.56 -0.32 19.08
CA TRP A 337 -4.55 0.26 19.95
C TRP A 337 -4.73 -0.26 21.39
N ASP A 338 -3.81 -1.03 21.96
CA ASP A 338 -2.53 -1.56 21.42
C ASP A 338 -2.10 -2.86 22.13
N TYR A 339 -0.98 -3.47 21.73
CA TYR A 339 -0.46 -4.69 22.36
C TYR A 339 -0.01 -4.45 23.82
N ILE A 340 0.73 -3.35 24.07
CA ILE A 340 1.37 -3.06 25.36
C ILE A 340 0.42 -2.51 26.44
N GLY A 341 -0.78 -2.05 26.06
CA GLY A 341 -1.79 -1.56 26.99
C GLY A 341 -1.57 -0.13 27.48
N GLU A 342 -1.22 0.81 26.60
CA GLU A 342 -0.74 2.13 27.02
C GLU A 342 -1.84 3.04 27.63
N CYS A 343 -3.07 3.02 27.08
CA CYS A 343 -4.10 3.94 27.58
C CYS A 343 -5.57 3.54 27.43
N CYS A 344 -5.94 2.61 26.55
CA CYS A 344 -7.35 2.36 26.22
C CYS A 344 -7.66 0.89 25.94
N GLY A 345 -7.07 0.02 26.76
CA GLY A 345 -7.13 -1.44 26.66
C GLY A 345 -5.79 -2.01 26.19
N GLY A 346 -5.61 -3.32 26.36
CA GLY A 346 -4.38 -4.02 25.94
C GLY A 346 -4.62 -5.41 25.38
N TRP A 347 -3.54 -6.07 24.96
CA TRP A 347 -3.56 -7.37 24.29
C TRP A 347 -4.45 -8.43 24.96
N ASN A 348 -4.35 -8.58 26.29
CA ASN A 348 -5.12 -9.57 27.05
C ASN A 348 -6.64 -9.36 26.99
N GLU A 349 -7.11 -8.18 26.61
CA GLU A 349 -8.52 -7.84 26.52
C GLU A 349 -9.12 -8.06 25.12
N ILE A 350 -8.29 -8.22 24.08
CA ILE A 350 -8.73 -8.27 22.68
C ILE A 350 -8.34 -9.55 21.94
N LYS A 351 -7.31 -10.28 22.39
CA LYS A 351 -6.73 -11.42 21.66
C LYS A 351 -7.72 -12.52 21.30
N ASN A 352 -8.69 -12.79 22.18
CA ASN A 352 -9.73 -13.79 21.92
C ASN A 352 -10.69 -13.35 20.80
N GLN A 353 -10.97 -12.06 20.68
CA GLN A 353 -11.82 -11.52 19.62
C GLN A 353 -11.11 -11.52 18.26
N LEU A 354 -9.81 -11.17 18.22
CA LEU A 354 -9.00 -11.28 17.00
C LEU A 354 -8.90 -12.73 16.54
N LYS A 355 -8.70 -13.67 17.48
CA LYS A 355 -8.73 -15.11 17.18
C LYS A 355 -10.09 -15.56 16.68
N ALA A 356 -11.18 -15.14 17.32
CA ALA A 356 -12.53 -15.51 16.88
C ALA A 356 -12.83 -14.99 15.46
N PHE A 357 -12.35 -13.79 15.11
CA PHE A 357 -12.47 -13.27 13.76
C PHE A 357 -11.65 -14.08 12.75
N ARG A 358 -10.38 -14.40 13.06
CA ARG A 358 -9.56 -15.29 12.24
C ARG A 358 -10.23 -16.65 12.05
N ASP A 359 -10.71 -17.28 13.12
CA ASP A 359 -11.33 -18.61 13.07
C ASP A 359 -12.59 -18.62 12.18
N ALA A 360 -13.28 -17.49 12.06
CA ALA A 360 -14.42 -17.30 11.16
C ALA A 360 -14.01 -16.97 9.70
N HIS A 361 -12.79 -16.46 9.47
CA HIS A 361 -12.31 -15.98 8.16
C HIS A 361 -10.89 -16.48 7.80
N PRO A 362 -10.53 -17.77 7.99
CA PRO A 362 -9.15 -18.24 7.88
C PRO A 362 -8.57 -18.02 6.46
N ASN A 363 -9.40 -18.21 5.42
CA ASN A 363 -8.98 -18.00 4.03
C ASN A 363 -8.54 -16.56 3.72
N LYS A 364 -9.05 -15.58 4.48
CA LYS A 364 -8.75 -14.15 4.33
C LYS A 364 -7.69 -13.66 5.31
N VAL A 365 -7.45 -14.37 6.41
CA VAL A 365 -6.54 -13.90 7.47
C VAL A 365 -5.21 -14.66 7.46
N ASP A 366 -5.23 -15.99 7.39
CA ASP A 366 -4.01 -16.79 7.54
C ASP A 366 -3.05 -16.50 6.38
N ILE A 367 -1.77 -16.23 6.63
CA ILE A 367 -0.73 -16.03 5.61
C ILE A 367 0.40 -17.04 5.83
N ASP A 368 1.23 -17.22 4.81
CA ASP A 368 2.44 -18.06 4.86
C ASP A 368 3.60 -17.23 4.30
N LEU A 369 4.45 -16.75 5.21
CA LEU A 369 5.67 -16.00 4.94
C LEU A 369 6.91 -16.87 5.23
N SER A 370 6.77 -17.82 6.15
CA SER A 370 7.84 -18.67 6.67
C SER A 370 8.20 -19.83 5.74
N GLY A 371 7.28 -20.30 4.87
CA GLY A 371 7.55 -21.08 3.67
C GLY A 371 8.60 -22.20 3.78
N GLY A 372 8.63 -22.96 4.88
CA GLY A 372 9.50 -24.14 5.03
C GLY A 372 10.96 -23.96 4.59
N ALA A 373 11.71 -23.06 5.23
CA ALA A 373 13.18 -22.94 5.20
C ALA A 373 13.87 -22.90 3.83
N SER A 374 14.15 -21.68 3.36
CA SER A 374 15.45 -21.37 2.73
C SER A 374 16.21 -20.41 3.64
N THR A 375 17.43 -20.78 3.99
CA THR A 375 18.37 -20.07 4.88
C THR A 375 18.40 -18.55 4.70
N PRO A 376 18.63 -17.77 5.78
CA PRO A 376 18.84 -16.33 5.67
C PRO A 376 19.97 -16.01 4.68
N PRO A 377 19.88 -14.94 3.88
CA PRO A 377 21.04 -14.47 3.13
C PRO A 377 22.16 -14.16 4.12
N THR A 378 23.34 -14.70 3.83
CA THR A 378 24.56 -14.44 4.62
C THR A 378 24.82 -12.92 4.66
N PRO A 379 25.24 -12.35 5.80
CA PRO A 379 25.60 -10.93 5.86
C PRO A 379 26.67 -10.62 4.81
N VAL A 380 26.35 -9.74 3.87
CA VAL A 380 27.31 -9.29 2.85
C VAL A 380 28.23 -8.27 3.49
N ASP A 381 29.53 -8.59 3.52
CA ASP A 381 30.64 -7.74 3.94
C ASP A 381 30.71 -6.48 3.03
N PRO A 382 30.74 -5.24 3.56
CA PRO A 382 30.64 -4.02 2.78
C PRO A 382 31.92 -3.65 2.00
N THR A 383 32.80 -4.60 1.67
CA THR A 383 34.14 -4.29 1.13
C THR A 383 34.48 -4.87 -0.25
N ASP A 384 33.55 -5.46 -1.00
CA ASP A 384 33.83 -5.97 -2.36
C ASP A 384 33.21 -5.10 -3.48
N PRO A 385 34.01 -4.46 -4.36
CA PRO A 385 33.50 -3.74 -5.51
C PRO A 385 33.19 -4.73 -6.65
N THR A 386 31.96 -5.25 -6.67
CA THR A 386 31.45 -6.05 -7.80
C THR A 386 30.82 -5.10 -8.85
N PRO A 387 31.05 -5.31 -10.16
CA PRO A 387 30.74 -4.32 -11.18
C PRO A 387 29.23 -4.08 -11.33
N THR A 388 28.88 -2.81 -11.45
CA THR A 388 27.54 -2.32 -11.77
C THR A 388 26.97 -3.05 -13.00
N PRO A 389 25.84 -3.76 -12.87
CA PRO A 389 25.07 -4.16 -14.05
C PRO A 389 24.52 -2.89 -14.69
N THR A 390 24.96 -2.58 -15.90
CA THR A 390 24.27 -1.61 -16.75
C THR A 390 22.86 -2.12 -17.00
N LEU A 391 21.88 -1.46 -16.39
CA LEU A 391 20.45 -1.65 -16.70
C LEU A 391 20.24 -1.40 -18.21
N PRO A 392 19.43 -2.23 -18.90
CA PRO A 392 18.92 -1.86 -20.21
C PRO A 392 18.04 -0.61 -20.08
N PRO A 393 17.83 0.16 -21.17
CA PRO A 393 17.05 1.40 -21.12
C PRO A 393 15.66 1.15 -20.56
N SER A 394 15.23 1.96 -19.59
CA SER A 394 13.86 1.99 -19.10
C SER A 394 12.93 2.51 -20.18
N ASP A 395 11.93 1.72 -20.60
CA ASP A 395 10.81 2.17 -21.44
C ASP A 395 9.84 3.04 -20.60
N GLY A 396 10.34 4.19 -20.11
CA GLY A 396 9.63 5.12 -19.21
C GLY A 396 8.48 5.90 -19.83
N ASP A 397 8.21 5.68 -21.13
CA ASP A 397 7.23 6.43 -21.93
C ASP A 397 6.16 5.48 -22.56
N ALA A 398 5.93 4.29 -22.01
CA ALA A 398 4.92 3.37 -22.52
C ALA A 398 3.58 3.47 -21.76
N LEU A 399 2.46 3.46 -22.48
CA LEU A 399 1.14 3.20 -21.90
C LEU A 399 1.04 1.70 -21.59
N MET A 400 1.11 1.34 -20.31
CA MET A 400 1.03 -0.05 -19.87
C MET A 400 -0.40 -0.59 -19.97
N ILE A 401 -0.50 -1.77 -20.58
CA ILE A 401 -1.73 -2.54 -20.79
C ILE A 401 -1.76 -3.72 -19.83
N TYR A 402 -0.62 -4.39 -19.66
CA TYR A 402 -0.41 -5.43 -18.67
C TYR A 402 0.97 -5.23 -18.05
N ASP A 403 0.99 -5.09 -16.72
CA ASP A 403 2.19 -5.05 -15.89
C ASP A 403 1.77 -5.61 -14.53
N GLU A 404 2.23 -6.82 -14.20
CA GLU A 404 1.84 -7.57 -12.99
C GLU A 404 0.33 -7.87 -12.85
N GLY A 405 -0.46 -7.46 -13.84
CA GLY A 405 -1.91 -7.44 -13.82
C GLY A 405 -2.44 -6.66 -15.01
N LEU A 406 -3.66 -6.99 -15.43
CA LEU A 406 -4.33 -6.27 -16.50
C LEU A 406 -4.72 -4.88 -15.99
N ALA A 407 -4.31 -3.82 -16.70
CA ALA A 407 -4.66 -2.46 -16.33
C ALA A 407 -6.20 -2.30 -16.24
N SER A 408 -6.68 -1.55 -15.24
CA SER A 408 -8.10 -1.51 -14.86
C SER A 408 -9.06 -1.01 -15.94
N SER A 409 -8.57 -0.27 -16.93
CA SER A 409 -9.33 0.17 -18.11
C SER A 409 -9.54 -0.94 -19.15
N TRP A 410 -8.76 -2.02 -19.06
CA TRP A 410 -8.78 -3.15 -19.97
C TRP A 410 -9.58 -4.33 -19.40
N GLN A 411 -10.19 -5.10 -20.30
CA GLN A 411 -11.04 -6.24 -19.98
C GLN A 411 -10.62 -7.46 -20.78
N ASN A 412 -10.76 -8.64 -20.17
CA ASN A 412 -10.55 -9.91 -20.86
C ASN A 412 -11.76 -10.25 -21.74
N TRP A 413 -11.57 -10.17 -23.06
CA TRP A 413 -12.55 -10.53 -24.09
C TRP A 413 -12.07 -11.72 -24.93
N SER A 414 -11.19 -12.54 -24.35
CA SER A 414 -10.63 -13.72 -25.01
C SER A 414 -11.72 -14.72 -25.38
N TRP A 415 -11.52 -15.42 -26.49
CA TRP A 415 -12.43 -16.50 -26.92
C TRP A 415 -11.67 -17.81 -27.06
N ASN A 416 -12.34 -18.90 -26.66
CA ASN A 416 -11.78 -20.25 -26.64
C ASN A 416 -10.38 -20.29 -26.01
N THR A 417 -10.11 -19.44 -25.02
CA THR A 417 -8.79 -19.24 -24.43
C THR A 417 -8.97 -19.10 -22.94
N GLU A 418 -8.22 -19.89 -22.19
CA GLU A 418 -8.07 -19.73 -20.75
C GLU A 418 -6.92 -18.77 -20.49
N VAL A 419 -7.14 -17.80 -19.61
CA VAL A 419 -6.18 -16.76 -19.29
C VAL A 419 -6.07 -16.65 -17.78
N ASP A 420 -4.87 -16.83 -17.27
CA ASP A 420 -4.49 -16.53 -15.90
C ASP A 420 -3.61 -15.27 -15.92
N PHE A 421 -4.15 -14.16 -15.43
CA PHE A 421 -3.46 -12.86 -15.38
C PHE A 421 -2.46 -12.75 -14.23
N SER A 422 -2.35 -13.77 -13.39
CA SER A 422 -1.57 -13.78 -12.14
C SER A 422 -0.58 -14.94 -12.09
N HIS A 423 -0.11 -15.42 -13.24
CA HIS A 423 0.77 -16.58 -13.29
C HIS A 423 2.16 -16.23 -12.77
N SER A 424 2.55 -16.84 -11.66
CA SER A 424 3.82 -16.56 -10.96
C SER A 424 4.94 -17.57 -11.25
N GLY A 425 4.70 -18.60 -12.05
CA GLY A 425 5.69 -19.67 -12.31
C GLY A 425 6.71 -19.32 -13.40
N THR A 426 6.25 -18.80 -14.53
CA THR A 426 7.08 -18.33 -15.65
C THR A 426 6.81 -16.85 -15.85
N VAL A 427 7.70 -15.99 -15.35
CA VAL A 427 7.56 -14.52 -15.31
C VAL A 427 8.75 -13.87 -16.01
N HIS A 428 8.56 -12.77 -16.73
CA HIS A 428 9.64 -12.03 -17.39
C HIS A 428 10.25 -10.99 -16.44
N SER A 429 9.40 -10.12 -15.89
CA SER A 429 9.73 -9.13 -14.87
C SER A 429 8.71 -9.13 -13.77
N GLY A 430 9.09 -8.67 -12.58
CA GLY A 430 8.17 -8.61 -11.45
C GLY A 430 7.78 -10.01 -10.92
N ARG A 431 6.49 -10.23 -10.69
CA ARG A 431 5.91 -11.38 -9.97
C ARG A 431 4.86 -12.13 -10.79
N SER A 432 4.28 -11.52 -11.83
CA SER A 432 3.21 -12.15 -12.60
C SER A 432 3.36 -11.90 -14.09
N ALA A 433 3.31 -12.98 -14.86
CA ALA A 433 3.02 -12.92 -16.28
C ALA A 433 1.59 -13.44 -16.53
N MET A 434 1.12 -13.21 -17.75
CA MET A 434 -0.13 -13.77 -18.22
C MET A 434 0.12 -15.17 -18.78
N ALA A 435 -0.40 -16.22 -18.14
CA ALA A 435 -0.44 -17.55 -18.72
C ALA A 435 -1.67 -17.71 -19.62
N VAL A 436 -1.45 -18.18 -20.85
CA VAL A 436 -2.48 -18.26 -21.87
C VAL A 436 -2.53 -19.67 -22.46
N ILE A 437 -3.71 -20.27 -22.47
CA ILE A 437 -3.97 -21.59 -23.06
C ILE A 437 -5.09 -21.48 -24.10
N HIS A 438 -4.74 -21.67 -25.37
CA HIS A 438 -5.72 -21.74 -26.46
C HIS A 438 -6.38 -23.12 -26.51
N GLN A 439 -7.70 -23.15 -26.30
CA GLN A 439 -8.49 -24.38 -26.16
C GLN A 439 -9.03 -24.93 -27.50
N ALA A 440 -8.98 -24.16 -28.59
CA ALA A 440 -9.46 -24.56 -29.91
C ALA A 440 -8.64 -23.91 -31.03
N GLY A 441 -8.90 -24.31 -32.28
CA GLY A 441 -8.35 -23.61 -33.44
C GLY A 441 -8.88 -22.19 -33.53
N TRP A 442 -8.00 -21.25 -33.90
CA TRP A 442 -8.32 -19.82 -34.04
C TRP A 442 -8.73 -19.12 -32.74
N SER A 443 -8.50 -19.74 -31.59
CA SER A 443 -8.56 -19.12 -30.26
C SER A 443 -7.70 -17.86 -30.18
N ALA A 444 -8.09 -16.88 -29.37
CA ALA A 444 -7.24 -15.74 -29.08
C ALA A 444 -7.33 -15.27 -27.64
N LEU A 445 -6.19 -14.85 -27.12
CA LEU A 445 -6.12 -13.85 -26.06
C LEU A 445 -6.62 -12.54 -26.67
N SER A 446 -7.56 -11.88 -26.02
CA SER A 446 -8.08 -10.61 -26.50
C SER A 446 -8.35 -9.68 -25.34
N LEU A 447 -7.70 -8.52 -25.36
CA LEU A 447 -7.79 -7.48 -24.34
C LEU A 447 -8.53 -6.28 -24.95
N HIS A 448 -9.62 -5.86 -24.34
CA HIS A 448 -10.50 -4.79 -24.83
C HIS A 448 -10.50 -3.59 -23.89
N ILE A 449 -10.49 -2.37 -24.45
CA ILE A 449 -10.64 -1.12 -23.71
C ILE A 449 -11.89 -0.37 -24.16
N SER A 450 -12.71 0.07 -23.21
CA SER A 450 -14.02 0.70 -23.50
C SER A 450 -13.91 2.10 -24.12
N SER A 451 -12.79 2.78 -23.90
CA SER A 451 -12.46 4.05 -24.54
C SER A 451 -11.27 3.80 -25.47
N ALA A 452 -11.50 3.81 -26.78
CA ALA A 452 -10.45 3.55 -27.74
C ALA A 452 -9.30 4.54 -27.58
N ILE A 453 -8.07 4.02 -27.70
CA ILE A 453 -6.83 4.77 -27.60
C ILE A 453 -6.56 5.43 -28.95
N ASP A 454 -6.19 6.72 -28.95
CA ASP A 454 -5.67 7.40 -30.13
C ASP A 454 -4.23 6.94 -30.40
N THR A 455 -3.94 6.54 -31.63
CA THR A 455 -2.63 6.00 -32.01
C THR A 455 -1.62 7.09 -32.36
N ASP A 456 -2.03 8.35 -32.52
CA ASP A 456 -1.14 9.46 -32.91
C ASP A 456 -0.04 9.73 -31.86
N ASP A 457 -0.24 9.29 -30.63
CA ASP A 457 0.72 9.44 -29.53
C ASP A 457 1.71 8.25 -29.41
N TYR A 458 1.56 7.20 -30.21
CA TYR A 458 2.31 5.94 -30.03
C TYR A 458 2.99 5.43 -31.31
N SER A 459 4.15 4.81 -31.15
CA SER A 459 4.96 4.27 -32.26
C SER A 459 4.79 2.75 -32.43
N ASP A 460 4.79 2.01 -31.31
CA ASP A 460 4.92 0.55 -31.30
C ASP A 460 4.03 -0.10 -30.23
N LEU A 461 3.55 -1.30 -30.53
CA LEU A 461 3.09 -2.27 -29.53
C LEU A 461 4.28 -3.12 -29.09
N THR A 462 4.56 -3.15 -27.79
CA THR A 462 5.64 -3.95 -27.20
C THR A 462 5.12 -4.90 -26.15
N PHE A 463 5.69 -6.10 -26.09
CA PHE A 463 5.48 -7.06 -25.00
C PHE A 463 6.57 -8.11 -24.98
N TRP A 464 6.72 -8.82 -23.86
CA TRP A 464 7.56 -10.01 -23.76
C TRP A 464 6.73 -11.28 -23.90
N ALA A 465 7.28 -12.29 -24.58
CA ALA A 465 6.58 -13.56 -24.79
C ALA A 465 7.50 -14.77 -24.59
N HIS A 466 6.97 -15.84 -23.97
CA HIS A 466 7.66 -17.11 -23.74
C HIS A 466 6.80 -18.28 -24.22
N GLY A 467 7.33 -19.13 -25.12
CA GLY A 467 6.56 -20.16 -25.83
C GLY A 467 6.19 -21.41 -25.03
N GLY A 468 6.23 -21.32 -23.70
CA GLY A 468 6.01 -22.43 -22.78
C GLY A 468 7.23 -23.35 -22.62
N ALA A 469 7.00 -24.55 -22.07
CA ALA A 469 8.06 -25.52 -21.80
C ALA A 469 8.58 -26.25 -23.06
N SER A 470 7.81 -26.28 -24.17
CA SER A 470 8.23 -26.96 -25.40
C SER A 470 7.55 -26.44 -26.68
N GLY A 471 8.24 -26.63 -27.81
CA GLY A 471 7.76 -26.26 -29.15
C GLY A 471 7.86 -24.77 -29.46
N THR A 472 7.16 -24.34 -30.51
CA THR A 472 7.00 -22.94 -30.92
C THR A 472 5.52 -22.63 -31.02
N ARG A 473 5.09 -21.48 -30.50
CA ARG A 473 3.73 -20.98 -30.69
C ARG A 473 3.67 -20.15 -31.97
N ASP A 474 2.87 -20.58 -32.92
CA ASP A 474 2.57 -19.86 -34.16
C ASP A 474 1.35 -18.95 -33.92
N LEU A 475 1.61 -17.65 -33.77
CA LEU A 475 0.59 -16.68 -33.37
C LEU A 475 0.46 -15.56 -34.39
N ALA A 476 -0.69 -14.88 -34.37
CA ALA A 476 -0.96 -13.65 -35.11
C ALA A 476 -1.44 -12.57 -34.15
N VAL A 477 -0.81 -11.40 -34.20
CA VAL A 477 -1.21 -10.21 -33.44
C VAL A 477 -2.00 -9.28 -34.34
N PHE A 478 -3.10 -8.74 -33.85
CA PHE A 478 -3.86 -7.70 -34.52
C PHE A 478 -4.61 -6.82 -33.53
N VAL A 479 -5.14 -5.70 -34.02
CA VAL A 479 -5.93 -4.77 -33.24
C VAL A 479 -7.30 -4.56 -33.88
N ASN A 480 -8.26 -4.06 -33.10
CA ASN A 480 -9.51 -3.52 -33.63
C ASN A 480 -9.57 -2.00 -33.40
N THR A 481 -10.14 -1.27 -34.35
CA THR A 481 -10.38 0.17 -34.20
C THR A 481 -11.65 0.46 -33.39
N ALA A 482 -11.90 1.73 -33.04
CA ALA A 482 -13.11 2.13 -32.31
C ALA A 482 -14.42 1.64 -32.96
N ASP A 483 -14.47 1.56 -34.30
CA ASP A 483 -15.63 1.08 -35.07
C ASP A 483 -15.72 -0.45 -35.14
N GLY A 484 -14.80 -1.17 -34.49
CA GLY A 484 -14.74 -2.63 -34.44
C GLY A 484 -14.03 -3.29 -35.63
N ASN A 485 -13.52 -2.51 -36.59
CA ASN A 485 -12.82 -3.07 -37.76
C ASN A 485 -11.51 -3.73 -37.33
N GLU A 486 -11.24 -4.92 -37.86
CA GLU A 486 -10.02 -5.69 -37.61
C GLU A 486 -8.87 -5.17 -38.51
N SER A 487 -7.67 -5.05 -37.94
CA SER A 487 -6.47 -4.61 -38.64
C SER A 487 -5.77 -5.73 -39.42
N THR A 488 -4.69 -5.39 -40.12
CA THR A 488 -3.82 -6.40 -40.73
C THR A 488 -3.15 -7.25 -39.64
N LYS A 489 -3.16 -8.58 -39.80
CA LYS A 489 -2.51 -9.50 -38.86
C LYS A 489 -0.99 -9.54 -39.04
N VAL A 490 -0.28 -9.36 -37.95
CA VAL A 490 1.17 -9.50 -37.87
C VAL A 490 1.51 -10.86 -37.26
N ASN A 491 2.14 -11.73 -38.05
CA ASN A 491 2.51 -13.06 -37.60
C ASN A 491 3.76 -13.03 -36.72
N ILE A 492 3.71 -13.72 -35.58
CA ILE A 492 4.85 -13.91 -34.69
C ILE A 492 5.02 -15.39 -34.35
N ASN A 493 6.27 -15.79 -34.09
CA ASN A 493 6.59 -17.14 -33.63
C ASN A 493 7.32 -17.03 -32.29
N VAL A 494 6.80 -17.67 -31.24
CA VAL A 494 7.38 -17.60 -29.89
C VAL A 494 7.93 -18.97 -29.52
N SER A 495 9.26 -19.09 -29.41
CA SER A 495 9.90 -20.36 -29.05
C SER A 495 9.82 -20.63 -27.55
N ALA A 496 9.81 -21.91 -27.17
CA ALA A 496 9.89 -22.34 -25.78
C ALA A 496 11.24 -22.01 -25.11
N GLY A 497 11.22 -21.93 -23.77
CA GLY A 497 12.39 -21.92 -22.89
C GLY A 497 13.13 -20.59 -22.73
N GLN A 498 12.73 -19.54 -23.45
CA GLN A 498 13.29 -18.18 -23.31
C GLN A 498 12.23 -17.12 -23.56
N TRP A 499 12.38 -15.98 -22.87
CA TRP A 499 11.59 -14.77 -23.10
C TRP A 499 12.11 -14.01 -24.32
N HIS A 500 11.20 -13.55 -25.17
CA HIS A 500 11.50 -12.74 -26.34
C HIS A 500 10.72 -11.44 -26.28
N ARG A 501 11.41 -10.31 -26.47
CA ARG A 501 10.75 -9.03 -26.67
C ARG A 501 10.18 -8.98 -28.08
N VAL A 502 8.88 -8.74 -28.17
CA VAL A 502 8.14 -8.50 -29.41
C VAL A 502 7.89 -7.00 -29.50
N THR A 503 8.30 -6.39 -30.61
CA THR A 503 8.05 -4.98 -30.94
C THR A 503 7.41 -4.94 -32.32
N ILE A 504 6.18 -4.42 -32.39
CA ILE A 504 5.41 -4.31 -33.63
C ILE A 504 5.10 -2.83 -33.86
N PRO A 505 5.69 -2.20 -34.89
CA PRO A 505 5.32 -0.83 -35.27
C PRO A 505 3.83 -0.76 -35.57
N LEU A 506 3.14 0.28 -35.10
CA LEU A 506 1.69 0.40 -35.33
C LEU A 506 1.33 0.43 -36.82
N SER A 507 2.23 0.94 -37.66
CA SER A 507 2.12 0.91 -39.12
C SER A 507 2.01 -0.51 -39.73
N ALA A 508 2.48 -1.55 -39.03
CA ALA A 508 2.37 -2.93 -39.48
C ALA A 508 0.93 -3.47 -39.41
N PHE A 509 0.05 -2.84 -38.63
CA PHE A 509 -1.38 -3.14 -38.58
C PHE A 509 -2.18 -2.49 -39.72
N GLY A 510 -1.55 -1.61 -40.52
CA GLY A 510 -2.20 -0.82 -41.56
C GLY A 510 -2.52 0.60 -41.09
N ASP A 511 -3.53 1.22 -41.71
CA ASP A 511 -4.02 2.54 -41.31
C ASP A 511 -4.98 2.40 -40.12
N VAL A 512 -4.43 2.43 -38.91
CA VAL A 512 -5.17 2.34 -37.64
C VAL A 512 -5.03 3.67 -36.92
N SER A 513 -6.11 4.45 -36.82
CA SER A 513 -6.14 5.73 -36.10
C SER A 513 -6.60 5.58 -34.64
N SER A 514 -6.99 4.36 -34.24
CA SER A 514 -7.42 4.07 -32.88
C SER A 514 -7.30 2.58 -32.55
N ILE A 515 -7.16 2.26 -31.27
CA ILE A 515 -7.13 0.88 -30.75
C ILE A 515 -8.21 0.72 -29.66
N SER A 516 -9.18 -0.16 -29.90
CA SER A 516 -10.19 -0.60 -28.92
C SER A 516 -9.93 -2.01 -28.40
N ARG A 517 -9.12 -2.79 -29.10
CA ARG A 517 -8.81 -4.18 -28.75
C ARG A 517 -7.45 -4.61 -29.29
N ILE A 518 -6.73 -5.42 -28.53
CA ILE A 518 -5.49 -6.09 -28.96
C ILE A 518 -5.72 -7.60 -28.81
N SER A 519 -5.40 -8.36 -29.85
CA SER A 519 -5.60 -9.81 -29.88
C SER A 519 -4.33 -10.55 -30.29
N VAL A 520 -4.05 -11.65 -29.60
CA VAL A 520 -3.00 -12.63 -29.93
C VAL A 520 -3.68 -13.96 -30.20
N GLN A 521 -3.68 -14.39 -31.46
CA GLN A 521 -4.50 -15.48 -31.98
C GLN A 521 -3.66 -16.67 -32.45
N ASP A 522 -4.15 -17.89 -32.21
CA ASP A 522 -3.64 -19.12 -32.80
C ASP A 522 -3.67 -19.10 -34.34
N ARG A 523 -2.57 -19.50 -34.97
CA ARG A 523 -2.45 -19.66 -36.44
C ARG A 523 -2.41 -21.13 -36.88
N THR A 524 -2.35 -22.08 -35.96
CA THR A 524 -2.21 -23.50 -36.31
C THR A 524 -3.53 -24.17 -36.65
N GLY A 525 -4.65 -23.60 -36.22
CA GLY A 525 -5.98 -24.18 -36.38
C GLY A 525 -6.30 -25.28 -35.37
N GLY A 526 -5.56 -25.37 -34.25
CA GLY A 526 -5.79 -26.33 -33.16
C GLY A 526 -5.38 -25.80 -31.79
N SER A 527 -5.78 -26.50 -30.74
CA SER A 527 -5.42 -26.16 -29.35
C SER A 527 -3.91 -26.10 -29.15
N GLN A 528 -3.43 -25.14 -28.36
CA GLN A 528 -2.00 -24.93 -28.10
C GLN A 528 -1.65 -25.16 -26.62
N PRO A 529 -0.46 -25.71 -26.31
CA PRO A 529 0.09 -25.70 -24.96
C PRO A 529 0.22 -24.28 -24.39
N PRO A 530 0.33 -24.12 -23.05
CA PRO A 530 0.47 -22.81 -22.42
C PRO A 530 1.65 -22.03 -22.99
N TYR A 531 1.44 -20.73 -23.15
CA TYR A 531 2.48 -19.75 -23.38
C TYR A 531 2.26 -18.55 -22.45
N TYR A 532 3.28 -17.71 -22.32
CA TYR A 532 3.28 -16.61 -21.36
C TYR A 532 3.54 -15.29 -22.08
N ILE A 533 2.84 -14.24 -21.66
CA ILE A 533 3.06 -12.86 -22.11
C ILE A 533 3.26 -11.97 -20.89
N ASP A 534 4.17 -11.01 -20.98
CA ASP A 534 4.48 -10.06 -19.92
C ASP A 534 4.75 -8.65 -20.49
N ASP A 535 4.72 -7.63 -19.63
CA ASP A 535 4.98 -6.21 -19.92
C ASP A 535 4.36 -5.69 -21.24
N ILE A 536 3.04 -5.83 -21.41
CA ILE A 536 2.36 -5.33 -22.61
C ILE A 536 2.21 -3.81 -22.50
N GLY A 537 2.68 -3.06 -23.50
CA GLY A 537 2.52 -1.61 -23.55
C GLY A 537 2.51 -1.03 -24.97
N LEU A 538 2.01 0.19 -25.10
CA LEU A 538 2.15 1.03 -26.29
C LEU A 538 3.23 2.08 -26.04
N GLN A 539 4.31 2.05 -26.82
CA GLN A 539 5.42 2.98 -26.68
C GLN A 539 5.04 4.35 -27.25
N GLN A 540 5.23 5.44 -26.48
CA GLN A 540 5.01 6.80 -26.98
C GLN A 540 6.05 7.21 -28.02
N ASN A 541 5.63 8.10 -28.93
CA ASN A 541 6.43 8.65 -30.04
C ASN A 541 7.63 9.51 -29.63
#